data_AF-A0A286HEH6-F1
#
_entry.id   AF-A0A286HEH6-F1
#
_cell.length_a   1.000
_cell.length_b   1.000
_cell.length_c   1.000
_cell.angle_alpha   90.00
_cell.angle_beta   90.00
_cell.angle_gamma   90.00
#
_symmetry.space_group_name_H-M   'P 1'
#
loop_
_entity.id
_entity.type
_entity.pdbx_description
1 polymer ?
#
loop_
_entity_poly.entity_id
_entity_poly.type
_entity_poly.pdbx_seq_one_letter_code
_entity_poly.pdbx_strand_id
1 'polypeptide(L)'
;MSRHPVPSAEELAGLDDAELERLAVEWRARASRGAKQAYGVAHALEVELRQRIRISRAQQLPPPVSASRRWWKFWQTSPTSGATTST
;
A
#
# COMPACT_ATOMS: atom_id res chain seq x y z
N MET A 1 -0.53 16.98 26.88
CA MET A 1 0.25 16.97 25.62
C MET A 1 0.30 15.52 25.12
N SER A 2 -0.64 15.14 24.26
CA SER A 2 -0.77 13.74 23.81
C SER A 2 0.21 13.48 22.68
N ARG A 3 1.29 12.75 22.97
CA ARG A 3 2.17 12.14 21.98
C ARG A 3 1.33 11.22 21.10
N HIS A 4 1.47 11.34 19.78
CA HIS A 4 0.86 10.41 18.82
C HIS A 4 1.30 8.98 19.17
N PRO A 5 0.38 8.02 19.36
CA PRO A 5 0.77 6.64 19.63
C PRO A 5 1.36 5.98 18.39
N VAL A 6 1.03 6.48 17.20
CA VAL A 6 1.49 5.94 15.91
C VAL A 6 2.84 6.56 15.56
N PRO A 7 3.86 5.75 15.23
CA PRO A 7 5.17 6.24 14.78
C PRO A 7 5.04 7.10 13.52
N SER A 8 5.81 8.17 13.47
CA SER A 8 6.00 8.98 12.27
C SER A 8 6.81 8.23 11.21
N ALA A 9 6.74 8.69 9.96
CA ALA A 9 7.51 8.08 8.86
C ALA A 9 9.03 8.17 9.08
N GLU A 10 9.52 9.25 9.70
CA GLU A 10 10.95 9.41 10.01
C GLU A 10 11.41 8.42 11.08
N GLU A 11 10.59 8.19 12.12
CA GLU A 11 10.86 7.19 13.14
C GLU A 11 10.87 5.77 12.56
N LEU A 12 9.96 5.46 11.63
CA LEU A 12 9.92 4.18 10.92
C LEU A 12 11.14 4.00 9.99
N ALA A 13 11.56 5.06 9.30
CA ALA A 13 12.72 5.03 8.41
C ALA A 13 14.03 4.78 9.16
N GLY A 14 14.12 5.18 10.43
CA GLY A 14 15.29 4.93 11.28
C GLY A 14 15.44 3.49 11.76
N LEU A 15 14.41 2.64 11.63
CA LEU A 15 14.46 1.24 12.04
C LEU A 15 15.03 0.37 10.91
N ASP A 16 15.86 -0.62 11.27
CA ASP A 16 16.26 -1.67 10.34
C ASP A 16 15.13 -2.68 10.10
N ASP A 17 15.28 -3.53 9.08
CA ASP A 17 14.22 -4.46 8.66
C ASP A 17 13.89 -5.51 9.74
N ALA A 18 14.89 -5.99 10.48
CA ALA A 18 14.70 -7.03 11.50
C ALA A 18 14.01 -6.47 12.75
N GLU A 19 14.39 -5.26 13.16
CA GLU A 19 13.76 -4.54 14.25
C GLU A 19 12.33 -4.14 13.90
N LEU A 20 12.09 -3.68 12.67
CA LEU A 20 10.76 -3.33 12.19
C LEU A 20 9.84 -4.55 12.14
N GLU A 21 10.33 -5.72 11.71
CA GLU A 21 9.59 -7.00 11.78
C GLU A 21 9.28 -7.42 13.22
N ARG A 22 10.30 -7.42 14.11
CA ARG A 22 10.13 -7.77 15.53
C ARG A 22 9.07 -6.90 16.19
N LEU A 23 9.17 -5.59 16.02
CA LEU A 23 8.22 -4.63 16.59
C LEU A 23 6.82 -4.82 16.01
N ALA A 24 6.68 -5.04 14.70
CA ALA A 24 5.38 -5.30 14.09
C ALA A 24 4.69 -6.50 14.75
N VAL A 25 5.41 -7.60 14.97
CA VAL A 25 4.89 -8.81 15.63
C VAL A 25 4.49 -8.53 17.08
N GLU A 26 5.34 -7.86 17.86
CA GLU A 26 5.07 -7.53 19.25
C GLU A 26 3.83 -6.64 19.42
N TRP A 27 3.74 -5.57 18.62
CA TRP A 27 2.61 -4.65 18.64
C TRP A 27 1.33 -5.32 18.15
N ARG A 28 1.42 -6.21 17.15
CA ARG A 28 0.29 -6.99 16.69
C ARG A 28 -0.22 -7.92 17.78
N ALA A 29 0.68 -8.62 18.49
CA ALA A 29 0.31 -9.47 19.62
C ALA A 29 -0.35 -8.68 20.76
N ARG A 30 0.07 -7.43 20.97
CA ARG A 30 -0.53 -6.53 21.96
C ARG A 30 -1.92 -6.05 21.52
N ALA A 31 -2.08 -5.71 20.24
CA ALA A 31 -3.36 -5.34 19.65
C ALA A 31 -4.38 -6.48 19.73
N SER A 32 -3.95 -7.72 19.43
CA SER A 32 -4.79 -8.93 19.53
C SER A 32 -5.30 -9.21 20.94
N ARG A 33 -4.60 -8.75 21.99
CA ARG A 33 -5.04 -8.84 23.39
C ARG A 33 -6.00 -7.71 23.82
N GLY A 34 -6.42 -6.86 22.89
CA GLY A 34 -7.42 -5.81 23.13
C GLY A 34 -6.85 -4.42 23.38
N ALA A 35 -5.53 -4.21 23.27
CA ALA A 35 -4.95 -2.87 23.37
C ALA A 35 -5.24 -2.06 22.09
N LYS A 36 -6.34 -1.30 22.06
CA LYS A 36 -6.78 -0.56 20.86
C LYS A 36 -5.72 0.41 20.32
N GLN A 37 -5.00 1.10 21.20
CA GLN A 37 -3.89 1.99 20.83
C GLN A 37 -2.72 1.26 20.16
N ALA A 38 -2.54 -0.06 20.37
CA ALA A 38 -1.50 -0.85 19.73
C ALA A 38 -1.79 -1.13 18.25
N TYR A 39 -3.06 -1.07 17.81
CA TYR A 39 -3.43 -1.36 16.43
C TYR A 39 -2.80 -0.37 15.45
N GLY A 40 -2.84 0.93 15.79
CA GLY A 40 -2.25 1.97 14.94
C GLY A 40 -0.73 1.80 14.78
N VAL A 41 -0.05 1.44 15.87
CA VAL A 41 1.40 1.18 15.86
C VAL A 41 1.74 -0.03 15.02
N ALA A 42 1.04 -1.15 15.26
CA ALA A 42 1.23 -2.39 14.51
C ALA A 42 1.01 -2.15 13.01
N HIS A 43 -0.07 -1.46 12.65
CA HIS A 43 -0.38 -1.18 11.25
C HIS A 43 0.68 -0.32 10.56
N ALA A 44 1.19 0.71 11.24
CA ALA A 44 2.23 1.58 10.67
C ALA A 44 3.53 0.80 10.39
N LEU A 45 3.95 -0.05 11.34
CA LEU A 45 5.10 -0.94 11.17
C LEU A 45 4.88 -1.96 10.02
N GLU A 46 3.71 -2.60 9.95
CA GLU A 46 3.36 -3.57 8.90
C GLU A 46 3.28 -2.93 7.50
N VAL A 47 2.86 -1.66 7.40
CA VAL A 47 2.83 -0.91 6.14
C VAL A 47 4.24 -0.65 5.65
N GLU A 48 5.12 -0.15 6.53
CA GLU A 48 6.52 0.10 6.20
C GLU A 48 7.22 -1.20 5.78
N LEU A 49 7.02 -2.31 6.51
CA LEU A 49 7.62 -3.61 6.18
C LEU A 49 7.22 -4.07 4.77
N ARG A 50 5.91 -3.99 4.46
CA ARG A 50 5.40 -4.36 3.14
C ARG A 50 5.92 -3.43 2.05
N GLN A 51 6.10 -2.14 2.35
CA GLN A 51 6.65 -1.18 1.40
C GLN A 51 8.11 -1.53 1.07
N ARG A 52 8.93 -1.83 2.07
CA ARG A 52 10.33 -2.25 1.86
C ARG A 52 10.45 -3.55 1.09
N ILE A 53 9.63 -4.56 1.42
CA ILE A 53 9.55 -5.82 0.66
C ILE A 53 9.16 -5.55 -0.80
N ARG A 54 8.18 -4.68 -1.05
CA ARG A 54 7.76 -4.31 -2.41
C ARG A 54 8.89 -3.64 -3.18
N ILE A 55 9.60 -2.69 -2.57
CA ILE A 55 10.73 -2.00 -3.20
C ILE A 55 11.85 -2.99 -3.52
N SER A 56 12.24 -3.83 -2.55
CA SER A 56 13.27 -4.86 -2.73
C SER A 56 12.92 -5.81 -3.87
N ARG A 57 11.67 -6.30 -3.93
CA ARG A 57 11.20 -7.14 -5.04
C ARG A 57 11.19 -6.38 -6.36
N ALA A 58 10.71 -5.14 -6.39
CA ALA A 58 10.66 -4.34 -7.61
C ALA A 58 12.06 -4.09 -8.21
N GLN A 59 13.09 -3.92 -7.37
CA GLN A 59 14.48 -3.79 -7.81
C GLN A 59 15.03 -5.08 -8.44
N GLN A 60 14.50 -6.25 -8.09
CA GLN A 60 14.91 -7.53 -8.66
C GLN A 60 14.21 -7.86 -9.99
N LEU A 61 13.13 -7.15 -10.34
CA LEU A 61 12.41 -7.40 -11.60
C LEU A 61 13.12 -6.72 -12.77
N PRO A 62 13.17 -7.38 -13.95
CA PRO A 62 13.58 -6.71 -15.18
C PRO A 62 12.66 -5.52 -15.48
N PRO A 63 13.18 -4.46 -16.14
CA PRO A 63 12.39 -3.27 -16.45
C PRO A 63 11.13 -3.67 -17.24
N PRO A 64 9.96 -3.10 -16.90
CA PRO A 64 8.71 -3.49 -17.54
C PRO A 64 8.78 -3.21 -19.05
N VAL A 65 8.56 -4.25 -19.86
CA VAL A 65 8.37 -4.09 -21.30
C VAL A 65 7.10 -3.27 -21.54
N SER A 66 7.27 -2.08 -22.11
CA SER A 66 6.20 -1.09 -22.21
C SER A 66 5.14 -1.52 -23.22
N ALA A 67 3.94 -1.84 -22.74
CA ALA A 67 2.68 -1.52 -23.40
C ALA A 67 1.54 -1.54 -22.37
N SER A 68 1.39 -0.44 -21.60
CA SER A 68 0.20 -0.24 -20.78
C SER A 68 -0.98 0.06 -21.71
N ARG A 69 -1.67 -1.00 -22.15
CA ARG A 69 -3.03 -0.83 -22.68
C ARG A 69 -3.88 -0.34 -21.51
N ARG A 70 -4.17 0.95 -21.54
CA ARG A 70 -5.02 1.62 -20.56
C ARG A 70 -6.42 1.03 -20.69
N TRP A 71 -6.75 0.08 -19.83
CA TRP A 71 -8.02 -0.66 -19.83
C TRP A 71 -9.24 0.26 -19.79
N TRP A 72 -9.10 1.48 -19.27
CA TRP A 72 -10.16 2.48 -19.27
C TRP A 72 -10.51 3.00 -20.69
N LYS A 73 -9.61 2.92 -21.68
CA LYS A 73 -9.90 3.30 -23.08
C LYS A 73 -10.93 2.38 -23.74
N PHE A 74 -11.13 1.17 -23.20
CA PHE A 74 -12.17 0.23 -23.64
C PHE A 74 -13.58 0.84 -23.53
N TRP A 75 -13.82 1.68 -22.54
CA TRP A 75 -15.14 2.28 -22.30
C TRP A 75 -15.43 3.51 -23.18
N GLN A 76 -14.44 4.00 -23.95
CA GLN A 76 -14.59 5.18 -24.81
C GLN A 76 -15.10 4.86 -26.22
N THR A 77 -15.21 3.59 -26.59
CA THR A 77 -15.84 3.19 -27.86
C THR A 77 -17.35 3.12 -27.68
N SER A 78 -18.01 4.27 -27.56
CA SER A 78 -19.45 4.33 -27.78
C SER A 78 -19.70 4.16 -29.29
N PRO A 79 -20.54 3.20 -29.73
CA PRO A 79 -21.00 3.21 -31.11
C PRO A 79 -21.75 4.53 -31.31
N THR A 80 -21.32 5.33 -32.27
CA THR A 80 -22.15 6.39 -32.81
C THR A 80 -23.35 5.69 -33.42
N SER A 81 -24.45 5.61 -32.66
CA SER A 81 -25.74 5.20 -33.18
C SER A 81 -26.08 6.20 -34.26
N GLY A 82 -25.82 5.80 -35.50
CA GLY A 82 -26.24 6.52 -36.68
C GLY A 82 -27.74 6.73 -36.59
N ALA A 83 -28.13 7.96 -36.33
CA ALA A 83 -29.49 8.42 -36.53
C ALA A 83 -29.79 8.31 -38.03
N THR A 84 -30.45 7.25 -38.44
CA THR A 84 -31.17 7.20 -39.72
C THR A 84 -32.65 7.15 -39.41
N THR A 85 -33.20 8.35 -39.17
CA THR A 85 -34.61 8.66 -39.35
C THR A 85 -34.75 9.26 -40.74
N SER A 86 -35.47 8.59 -41.64
CA SER A 86 -36.21 9.15 -42.79
C SER A 86 -36.95 7.97 -43.44
N THR A 87 -38.28 7.89 -43.25
CA THR A 87 -39.36 8.44 -44.10
C THR A 87 -39.83 7.41 -45.11
#